data_AF-A0A962Q1J2-F1
#
_entry.id   AF-A0A962Q1J2-F1
#
_cell.length_a   1.000
_cell.length_b   1.000
_cell.length_c   1.000
_cell.angle_alpha   90.00
_cell.angle_beta   90.00
_cell.angle_gamma   90.00
#
_symmetry.space_group_name_H-M   'P 1'
#
loop_
_entity.id
_entity.type
_entity.pdbx_description
1 polymer ?
#
loop_
_entity_poly.entity_id
_entity_poly.type
_entity_poly.pdbx_seq_one_letter_code
_entity_poly.pdbx_strand_id
1 'polypeptide(L)'
;MPDHSPELHGAGLGLRRALLGPLQSTEPAAIDFLEVAPENWIGVGGRLGRQFRELVESYPVVLHGLSLDIGGPDPIDTDLVHAIKALMSELGAPL
;
A
#
# COMPACT_ATOMS: atom_id res chain seq x y z
N MET A 1 22.22 -2.69 10.56
CA MET A 1 21.49 -3.74 9.81
C MET A 1 21.51 -3.28 8.37
N PRO A 2 22.06 -4.02 7.40
CA PRO A 2 22.05 -3.54 6.03
C PRO A 2 20.62 -3.63 5.52
N ASP A 3 20.07 -2.45 5.26
CA ASP A 3 18.75 -2.19 4.72
C ASP A 3 18.69 -2.75 3.30
N HIS A 4 17.86 -3.77 3.08
CA HIS A 4 17.57 -4.31 1.76
C HIS A 4 16.08 -4.11 1.48
N SER A 5 15.62 -2.87 1.54
CA SER A 5 14.44 -2.47 0.79
C SER A 5 14.71 -2.81 -0.68
N PRO A 6 13.98 -3.75 -1.31
CA PRO A 6 14.18 -4.06 -2.72
C PRO A 6 14.00 -2.77 -3.51
N GLU A 7 15.03 -2.35 -4.23
CA GLU A 7 14.94 -1.16 -5.07
C GLU A 7 13.79 -1.37 -6.07
N LEU A 8 12.80 -0.47 -6.00
CA LEU A 8 11.64 -0.50 -6.89
C LEU A 8 12.10 -0.08 -8.29
N HIS A 9 11.75 -0.89 -9.28
CA HIS A 9 12.11 -0.67 -10.68
C HIS A 9 10.93 -0.99 -11.60
N GLY A 10 10.94 -0.42 -12.81
CA GLY A 10 9.96 -0.72 -13.83
C GLY A 10 8.70 0.16 -13.77
N ALA A 11 7.54 -0.43 -14.07
CA ALA A 11 6.25 0.23 -14.16
C ALA A 11 5.27 -0.35 -13.14
N GLY A 12 4.79 0.52 -12.24
CA GLY A 12 3.80 0.18 -11.22
C GLY A 12 2.39 0.62 -11.58
N LEU A 13 1.41 0.13 -10.79
CA LEU A 13 0.01 0.48 -10.92
C LEU A 13 -0.56 0.98 -9.59
N GLY A 14 -1.23 2.13 -9.62
CA GLY A 14 -1.98 2.64 -8.47
C GLY A 14 -3.23 1.80 -8.18
N LEU A 15 -3.29 1.21 -6.99
CA LEU A 15 -4.37 0.30 -6.61
C LEU A 15 -5.65 1.06 -6.24
N ARG A 16 -6.71 0.82 -7.03
CA ARG A 16 -8.07 1.30 -6.76
C ARG A 16 -8.98 0.12 -6.48
N ARG A 17 -10.01 0.30 -5.63
CA ARG A 17 -10.97 -0.77 -5.29
C ARG A 17 -11.62 -1.42 -6.51
N ALA A 18 -11.89 -0.64 -7.56
CA ALA A 18 -12.45 -1.15 -8.82
C ALA A 18 -11.53 -2.14 -9.55
N LEU A 19 -10.23 -2.12 -9.27
CA LEU A 19 -9.22 -2.98 -9.90
C LEU A 19 -8.99 -4.29 -9.14
N LEU A 20 -9.53 -4.46 -7.92
CA LEU A 20 -9.37 -5.71 -7.15
C LEU A 20 -9.83 -6.94 -7.94
N GLY A 21 -11.01 -6.88 -8.58
CA GLY A 21 -11.55 -8.00 -9.36
C GLY A 21 -10.70 -8.32 -10.59
N PRO A 22 -10.46 -7.34 -11.49
CA PRO A 22 -9.62 -7.55 -12.66
C PRO A 22 -8.21 -8.06 -12.32
N LEU A 23 -7.56 -7.51 -11.30
CA LEU A 23 -6.19 -7.89 -10.94
C LEU A 23 -6.10 -9.31 -10.35
N GLN A 24 -7.13 -9.79 -9.67
CA GLN A 24 -7.19 -11.19 -9.21
C GLN A 24 -7.25 -12.21 -10.35
N SER A 25 -7.68 -11.79 -11.54
CA SER A 25 -7.83 -12.65 -12.72
C SER A 25 -6.73 -12.45 -13.76
N THR A 26 -5.77 -11.55 -13.50
CA THR A 26 -4.71 -11.17 -14.44
C THR A 26 -3.42 -11.87 -14.09
N GLU A 27 -2.65 -12.32 -15.09
CA GLU A 27 -1.30 -12.84 -14.83
C GLU A 27 -0.36 -11.70 -14.35
N PRO A 28 0.46 -11.92 -13.30
CA PRO A 28 1.29 -10.88 -12.68
C PRO A 28 2.32 -10.18 -13.58
N ALA A 29 2.54 -10.68 -14.80
CA ALA A 29 3.72 -10.37 -15.61
C ALA A 29 3.81 -8.94 -16.18
N ALA A 30 2.80 -8.07 -15.96
CA ALA A 30 2.77 -6.71 -16.51
C ALA A 30 2.92 -5.58 -15.47
N ILE A 31 2.97 -5.91 -14.17
CA ILE A 31 2.98 -4.91 -13.10
C ILE A 31 4.12 -5.23 -12.14
N ASP A 32 5.10 -4.34 -12.06
CA ASP A 32 6.29 -4.55 -11.23
C ASP A 32 6.02 -4.27 -9.74
N PHE A 33 5.11 -3.33 -9.44
CA PHE A 33 4.69 -3.01 -8.07
C PHE A 33 3.30 -2.35 -8.03
N LEU A 34 2.68 -2.38 -6.85
CA LEU A 34 1.44 -1.68 -6.57
C LEU A 34 1.68 -0.46 -5.68
N GLU A 35 1.16 0.69 -6.09
CA GLU A 35 1.10 1.88 -5.23
C GLU A 35 -0.23 1.90 -4.48
N VAL A 36 -0.15 2.06 -3.15
CA VAL A 36 -1.30 1.97 -2.25
C VAL A 36 -1.34 3.21 -1.35
N ALA A 37 -2.47 3.91 -1.33
CA ALA A 37 -2.69 4.99 -0.36
C ALA A 37 -3.18 4.40 0.98
N PRO A 38 -2.39 4.49 2.06
CA PRO A 38 -2.68 3.84 3.34
C PRO A 38 -4.06 4.22 3.90
N GLU A 39 -4.47 5.48 3.77
CA GLU A 39 -5.74 5.99 4.27
C GLU A 39 -6.97 5.26 3.69
N ASN A 40 -6.84 4.68 2.49
CA ASN A 40 -7.92 3.95 1.84
C ASN A 40 -8.09 2.51 2.35
N TRP A 41 -7.09 1.99 3.07
CA TRP A 41 -6.98 0.57 3.44
C TRP A 41 -6.77 0.32 4.93
N ILE A 42 -6.33 1.33 5.70
CA ILE A 42 -6.33 1.28 7.16
C ILE A 42 -7.74 0.92 7.65
N GLY A 43 -7.83 -0.12 8.46
CA GLY A 43 -9.10 -0.60 9.03
C GLY A 43 -10.06 -1.28 8.03
N VAL A 44 -9.67 -1.48 6.76
CA VAL A 44 -10.52 -2.16 5.79
C VAL A 44 -10.55 -3.66 6.04
N GLY A 45 -11.70 -4.14 6.51
CA GLY A 45 -11.98 -5.55 6.74
C GLY A 45 -12.89 -6.20 5.69
N GLY A 46 -13.45 -7.35 6.05
CA GLY A 46 -14.46 -8.04 5.24
C GLY A 46 -13.94 -8.53 3.89
N ARG A 47 -14.79 -8.53 2.88
CA ARG A 47 -14.46 -9.02 1.53
C ARG A 47 -13.34 -8.19 0.89
N LEU A 48 -13.44 -6.86 0.96
CA LEU A 48 -12.44 -5.97 0.34
C LEU A 48 -11.06 -6.12 0.99
N GLY A 49 -11.01 -6.20 2.32
CA GLY A 49 -9.75 -6.41 3.03
C GLY A 49 -9.11 -7.76 2.71
N ARG A 50 -9.91 -8.83 2.49
CA ARG A 50 -9.37 -10.12 2.05
C ARG A 50 -8.81 -10.05 0.63
N GLN A 51 -9.56 -9.48 -0.31
CA GLN A 51 -9.12 -9.34 -1.70
C GLN A 51 -7.86 -8.48 -1.82
N PHE A 52 -7.76 -7.44 -1.00
CA PHE A 52 -6.55 -6.62 -0.90
C PHE A 52 -5.35 -7.42 -0.40
N ARG A 53 -5.50 -8.19 0.70
CA ARG A 53 -4.43 -9.04 1.24
C ARG A 53 -3.93 -10.07 0.24
N GLU A 54 -4.85 -10.76 -0.44
CA GLU A 54 -4.50 -11.71 -1.50
C GLU A 54 -3.67 -11.05 -2.62
N LEU A 55 -3.99 -9.80 -2.95
CA LEU A 55 -3.28 -9.06 -3.99
C LEU A 55 -1.88 -8.63 -3.54
N VAL A 56 -1.76 -8.04 -2.35
CA VAL A 56 -0.47 -7.55 -1.83
C VAL A 56 0.50 -8.66 -1.45
N GLU A 57 0.02 -9.90 -1.27
CA GLU A 57 0.88 -11.09 -1.19
C GLU A 57 1.56 -11.43 -2.53
N SER A 58 0.98 -10.99 -3.65
CA SER A 58 1.42 -11.34 -5.01
C SER A 58 2.28 -10.26 -5.67
N TYR A 59 2.27 -9.03 -5.14
CA TYR A 59 2.99 -7.89 -5.73
C TYR A 59 3.76 -7.13 -4.65
N PRO A 60 4.98 -6.63 -4.94
CA PRO A 60 5.61 -5.61 -4.12
C PRO A 60 4.70 -4.40 -3.95
N VAL A 61 4.62 -3.86 -2.74
CA VAL A 61 3.76 -2.72 -2.42
C VAL A 61 4.58 -1.53 -1.95
N VAL A 62 4.17 -0.36 -2.43
CA VAL A 62 4.69 0.94 -2.00
C VAL A 62 3.54 1.75 -1.44
N LEU A 63 3.76 2.40 -0.29
CA LEU A 63 2.77 3.29 0.29
C LEU A 63 2.99 4.73 -0.16
N HIS A 64 1.92 5.36 -0.63
CA HIS A 64 1.90 6.79 -0.98
C HIS A 64 0.73 7.45 -0.25
N GLY A 65 1.04 8.12 0.87
CA GLY A 65 0.06 8.84 1.69
C GLY A 65 -0.49 10.08 0.99
N LEU A 66 -1.75 10.40 1.28
CA LEU A 66 -2.46 11.54 0.70
C LEU A 66 -2.77 12.63 1.72
N SER A 67 -2.78 12.31 3.02
CA SER A 67 -3.45 13.14 4.03
C SER A 67 -2.58 13.54 5.22
N LEU A 68 -1.28 13.25 5.22
CA LEU A 68 -0.40 13.56 6.36
C LEU A 68 -0.14 15.07 6.56
N ASP A 69 -0.37 15.88 5.53
CA ASP A 69 -0.28 17.35 5.57
C ASP A 69 1.01 17.91 6.22
N ILE A 70 2.17 17.38 5.82
CA ILE A 70 3.48 17.71 6.44
C ILE A 70 3.81 19.21 6.36
N GLY A 71 3.36 19.88 5.29
CA GLY A 71 3.56 21.32 5.08
C GLY A 71 2.42 22.20 5.58
N GLY A 72 1.40 21.61 6.21
CA GLY A 72 0.21 22.30 6.68
C GLY A 72 0.41 23.13 7.95
N PRO A 73 -0.59 23.96 8.31
CA PRO A 73 -0.55 24.77 9.53
C PRO A 73 -0.91 23.99 10.79
N ASP A 74 -1.59 22.84 10.65
CA ASP A 74 -2.06 22.02 11.75
C ASP A 74 -0.94 21.10 12.28
N PRO A 75 -1.02 20.65 13.56
CA PRO A 75 -0.11 19.65 14.07
C PRO A 75 -0.22 18.34 13.27
N ILE A 76 0.91 17.64 13.11
CA ILE A 76 0.95 16.32 12.47
C ILE A 76 0.03 15.35 13.22
N ASP A 77 -0.84 14.67 12.47
CA ASP A 77 -1.68 13.58 12.97
C ASP A 77 -0.81 12.35 13.28
N THR A 78 -0.42 12.20 14.55
CA THR A 78 0.42 11.10 15.00
C THR A 78 -0.33 9.76 15.06
N ASP A 79 -1.66 9.77 15.17
CA ASP A 79 -2.47 8.56 15.13
C ASP A 79 -2.45 7.97 13.72
N LEU A 80 -2.55 8.82 12.69
CA LEU A 80 -2.37 8.42 11.30
C LEU A 80 -0.97 7.84 11.06
N VAL A 81 0.09 8.48 11.58
CA VAL A 81 1.47 7.96 11.46
C VAL A 81 1.60 6.56 12.07
N HIS A 82 1.03 6.34 13.25
CA HIS A 82 1.05 5.01 13.89
C HIS A 82 0.26 3.98 13.09
N ALA A 83 -0.90 4.37 12.55
CA ALA A 83 -1.71 3.50 11.70
C ALA A 83 -0.99 3.13 10.39
N ILE A 84 -0.29 4.08 9.76
CA ILE A 84 0.56 3.84 8.59
C ILE A 84 1.68 2.85 8.96
N LYS A 85 2.38 3.06 10.08
CA LYS A 85 3.42 2.13 10.54
C LYS A 85 2.91 0.71 10.76
N ALA A 86 1.72 0.57 11.36
CA ALA A 86 1.09 -0.72 11.55
C ALA A 86 0.77 -1.39 10.20
N LEU A 87 0.22 -0.64 9.24
CA LEU A 87 -0.05 -1.14 7.90
C LEU A 87 1.24 -1.54 7.16
N MET A 88 2.30 -0.73 7.22
CA MET A 88 3.61 -1.09 6.64
C MET A 88 4.11 -2.44 7.17
N SER A 89 3.94 -2.66 8.47
CA SER A 89 4.34 -3.91 9.13
C SER A 89 3.47 -5.09 8.69
N GLU A 90 2.15 -4.88 8.48
CA GLU A 90 1.24 -5.91 7.95
C GLU A 90 1.59 -6.29 6.51
N LEU A 91 2.00 -5.32 5.69
CA LEU A 91 2.27 -5.51 4.27
C LEU A 91 3.71 -5.92 3.95
N GLY A 92 4.64 -5.82 4.90
CA GLY A 92 6.07 -5.96 4.63
C GLY A 92 6.59 -4.89 3.67
N ALA A 93 5.95 -3.71 3.64
CA ALA A 93 6.36 -2.62 2.77
C ALA A 93 7.72 -2.04 3.24
N PRO A 94 8.63 -1.70 2.30
CA PRO A 94 9.93 -1.12 2.65
C PRO A 94 9.78 0.24 3.34
N LEU A 95 10.77 0.58 4.17
CA LEU A 95 10.93 1.92 4.76
C LEU A 95 11.50 2.91 3.74
#